data_AF-A0A5E4N9N7-F1
#
_entry.id   AF-A0A5E4N9N7-F1
#
_cell.length_a   1.000
_cell.length_b   1.000
_cell.length_c   1.000
_cell.angle_alpha   90.00
_cell.angle_beta   90.00
_cell.angle_gamma   90.00
#
_symmetry.space_group_name_H-M   'P 1'
#
loop_
_entity.id
_entity.type
_entity.pdbx_description
1 polymer ?
#
loop_
_entity_poly.entity_id
_entity_poly.type
_entity_poly.pdbx_seq_one_letter_code
_entity_poly.pdbx_strand_id
1 'polypeptide(L)'
;MKAKERVETVWNRTNKLLHDKIKKIENKSFKSYLSELSATNNIVYSLWKATSRMKSPRAYVPTNRMEDGRWTRCVQDKADMYARQLERVFQPNEVVSELDIAQCQTLNKIHDKIKHFTPVEIAKKN
;
A
#
# COMPACT_ATOMS: atom_id res chain seq x y z
N MET A 1 46.05 3.86 -10.09
CA MET A 1 44.64 4.01 -9.66
C MET A 1 43.62 3.18 -10.46
N LYS A 2 43.70 3.07 -11.80
CA LYS A 2 42.66 2.37 -12.62
C LYS A 2 42.42 0.88 -12.34
N ALA A 3 43.40 0.13 -11.82
CA ALA A 3 43.25 -1.31 -11.58
C ALA A 3 42.35 -1.64 -10.38
N LYS A 4 42.47 -0.87 -9.29
CA LYS A 4 41.68 -1.06 -8.05
C LYS A 4 40.18 -0.85 -8.29
N GLU A 5 39.84 0.18 -9.06
CA GLU A 5 38.47 0.55 -9.43
C GLU A 5 37.80 -0.50 -10.34
N ARG A 6 38.57 -1.16 -11.22
CA ARG A 6 38.08 -2.27 -12.04
C ARG A 6 37.77 -3.52 -11.20
N VAL A 7 38.57 -3.83 -10.20
CA VAL A 7 38.32 -4.99 -9.31
C VAL A 7 37.06 -4.77 -8.48
N GLU A 8 36.89 -3.56 -7.93
CA GLU A 8 35.71 -3.21 -7.12
C GLU A 8 34.41 -3.23 -7.94
N THR A 9 34.45 -2.73 -9.18
CA THR A 9 33.29 -2.78 -10.07
C THR A 9 32.91 -4.20 -10.50
N VAL A 10 33.90 -5.06 -10.78
CA VAL A 10 33.65 -6.49 -11.07
C VAL A 10 33.06 -7.18 -9.85
N TRP A 11 33.63 -6.98 -8.67
CA TRP A 11 33.13 -7.52 -7.41
C TRP A 11 31.69 -7.10 -7.12
N ASN A 12 31.38 -5.80 -7.24
CA ASN A 12 30.03 -5.29 -7.00
C ASN A 12 29.01 -5.88 -7.98
N ARG A 13 29.39 -6.08 -9.24
CA ARG A 13 28.53 -6.71 -10.25
C ARG A 13 28.28 -8.18 -9.97
N THR A 14 29.32 -8.95 -9.65
CA THR A 14 29.18 -10.38 -9.35
C THR A 14 28.40 -10.61 -8.05
N ASN A 15 28.65 -9.79 -7.03
CA ASN A 15 27.91 -9.84 -5.77
C ASN A 15 26.42 -9.50 -5.98
N LYS A 16 26.12 -8.46 -6.77
CA LYS A 16 24.74 -8.14 -7.15
C LYS A 16 24.07 -9.30 -7.89
N LEU A 17 24.75 -9.88 -8.87
CA LEU A 17 24.25 -11.04 -9.62
C LEU A 17 23.98 -12.24 -8.72
N LEU A 18 24.85 -12.49 -7.74
CA LEU A 18 24.68 -13.55 -6.75
C LEU A 18 23.40 -13.32 -5.92
N HIS A 19 23.25 -12.12 -5.35
CA HIS A 19 22.06 -11.75 -4.58
C HIS A 19 20.77 -11.86 -5.40
N ASP A 20 20.80 -11.41 -6.66
CA ASP A 20 19.65 -11.49 -7.57
C ASP A 20 19.27 -12.96 -7.86
N LYS A 21 20.26 -13.85 -8.02
CA LYS A 21 20.04 -15.29 -8.20
C LYS A 21 19.46 -15.94 -6.94
N ILE A 22 19.98 -15.63 -5.76
CA ILE A 22 19.45 -16.13 -4.48
C ILE A 22 17.98 -15.73 -4.34
N LYS A 23 17.69 -14.44 -4.53
CA LYS A 23 16.33 -13.91 -4.47
C LYS A 23 15.39 -14.57 -5.48
N LYS A 24 15.89 -14.89 -6.69
CA LYS A 24 15.12 -15.61 -7.70
C LYS A 24 14.77 -17.03 -7.26
N ILE A 25 15.71 -17.75 -6.64
CA ILE A 25 15.48 -19.10 -6.12
C ILE A 25 14.46 -19.07 -4.97
N GLU A 26 14.65 -18.17 -4.00
CA GLU A 26 13.72 -18.00 -2.87
C GLU A 26 12.29 -17.70 -3.35
N ASN A 27 12.15 -16.78 -4.29
CA ASN A 27 10.85 -16.45 -4.89
C ASN A 27 10.22 -17.63 -5.64
N LYS A 28 11.04 -18.46 -6.31
CA LYS A 28 10.53 -19.65 -7.02
C LYS A 28 10.00 -20.68 -6.03
N SER A 29 10.75 -20.98 -4.98
CA SER A 29 10.33 -21.90 -3.93
C SER A 29 9.06 -21.42 -3.23
N PHE A 30 8.99 -20.11 -2.93
CA PHE A 30 7.82 -19.51 -2.32
C PHE A 30 6.57 -19.59 -3.22
N LYS A 31 6.72 -19.36 -4.54
CA LYS A 31 5.62 -19.53 -5.49
C LYS A 31 5.11 -20.97 -5.57
N SER A 32 6.00 -21.96 -5.54
CA SER A 32 5.61 -23.37 -5.48
C SER A 32 4.80 -23.66 -4.23
N TYR A 33 5.32 -23.24 -3.07
CA TYR A 33 4.62 -23.37 -1.79
C TYR A 33 3.22 -22.74 -1.82
N LEU A 34 3.09 -21.53 -2.36
CA LEU A 34 1.78 -20.89 -2.51
C LEU A 34 0.84 -21.63 -3.46
N SER A 35 1.35 -22.24 -4.54
CA SER A 35 0.52 -23.01 -5.48
C SER A 35 0.02 -24.33 -4.90
N GLU A 36 0.70 -24.85 -3.89
CA GLU A 36 0.31 -26.07 -3.16
C GLU A 36 -0.73 -25.79 -2.06
N LEU A 37 -0.99 -24.51 -1.74
CA LEU A 37 -2.04 -24.14 -0.78
C LEU A 37 -3.42 -24.41 -1.39
N SER A 38 -4.20 -25.28 -0.75
CA SER A 38 -5.59 -25.56 -1.11
C SER A 38 -6.52 -25.19 0.03
N ALA A 39 -7.74 -24.78 -0.31
CA ALA A 39 -8.77 -24.41 0.67
C ALA A 39 -9.40 -25.63 1.39
N THR A 40 -9.17 -26.84 0.87
CA THR A 40 -9.96 -28.04 1.18
C THR A 40 -9.23 -29.01 2.09
N ASN A 41 -7.90 -28.99 2.12
CA ASN A 41 -7.14 -29.87 3.00
C ASN A 41 -7.15 -29.27 4.42
N ASN A 42 -7.42 -30.12 5.41
CA ASN A 42 -7.55 -29.88 6.86
C ASN A 42 -6.27 -29.33 7.53
N ILE A 43 -5.60 -28.39 6.88
CA ILE A 43 -4.36 -27.77 7.28
C ILE A 43 -4.70 -26.29 7.47
N VAL A 44 -4.55 -25.82 8.70
CA VAL A 44 -4.81 -24.46 9.18
C VAL A 44 -3.85 -23.42 8.57
N TYR A 45 -3.43 -23.61 7.32
CA TYR A 45 -2.57 -22.71 6.58
C TYR A 45 -3.42 -21.85 5.64
N SER A 46 -4.03 -20.81 6.20
CA SER A 46 -4.58 -19.73 5.40
C SER A 46 -3.46 -19.02 4.64
N LEU A 47 -3.74 -18.60 3.40
CA LEU A 47 -2.83 -17.75 2.61
C LEU A 47 -2.32 -16.56 3.44
N TRP A 48 -3.18 -15.99 4.28
CA TRP A 48 -2.82 -14.94 5.21
C TRP A 48 -1.70 -15.33 6.19
N LYS A 49 -1.73 -16.52 6.80
CA LYS A 49 -0.64 -16.97 7.69
C LYS A 49 0.67 -17.11 6.92
N ALA A 50 0.62 -17.68 5.72
CA ALA A 50 1.77 -17.83 4.83
C ALA A 50 2.38 -16.47 4.43
N THR A 51 1.55 -15.44 4.20
CA THR A 51 2.03 -14.13 3.72
C THR A 51 2.19 -13.08 4.82
N SER A 52 1.68 -13.29 6.04
CA SER A 52 1.60 -12.29 7.12
C SER A 52 2.96 -11.70 7.55
N ARG A 53 4.03 -12.51 7.49
CA ARG A 53 5.38 -12.09 7.87
C ARG A 53 6.17 -11.49 6.70
N MET A 54 5.60 -11.50 5.50
CA MET A 54 6.25 -10.91 4.34
C MET A 54 6.15 -9.40 4.42
N LYS A 55 7.29 -8.73 4.26
CA LYS A 55 7.31 -7.28 4.08
C LYS A 55 6.61 -6.98 2.76
N SER A 56 5.54 -6.18 2.83
CA SER A 56 4.93 -5.64 1.61
C SER A 56 5.98 -4.89 0.81
N PRO A 57 6.02 -5.01 -0.53
CA PRO A 57 6.88 -4.19 -1.35
C PRO A 57 6.64 -2.73 -0.97
N ARG A 58 7.71 -2.02 -0.62
CA ARG A 58 7.59 -0.59 -0.38
C ARG A 58 7.23 0.03 -1.72
N ALA A 59 5.98 0.44 -1.88
CA ALA A 59 5.55 1.18 -3.05
C ALA A 59 6.51 2.37 -3.22
N TYR A 60 7.01 2.56 -4.44
CA TYR A 60 7.76 3.76 -4.76
C TYR A 60 6.81 4.94 -4.57
N VAL A 61 7.02 5.71 -3.51
CA VAL A 61 6.35 6.99 -3.33
C VAL A 61 7.15 7.98 -4.16
N PRO A 62 6.58 8.56 -5.23
CA PRO A 62 7.26 9.59 -5.99
C PRO A 62 7.72 10.69 -5.04
N THR A 63 8.98 11.09 -5.15
CA THR A 63 9.45 12.25 -4.40
C THR A 63 8.65 13.45 -4.87
N ASN A 64 7.98 14.14 -3.94
CA ASN A 64 7.09 15.23 -4.30
C ASN A 64 7.88 16.43 -4.83
N ARG A 65 7.54 16.87 -6.05
CA ARG A 65 8.13 18.04 -6.70
C ARG A 65 7.19 19.23 -6.53
N MET A 66 7.78 20.41 -6.40
CA MET A 66 7.05 21.67 -6.56
C MET A 66 6.53 21.79 -8.00
N GLU A 67 5.56 22.68 -8.22
CA GLU A 67 5.02 23.00 -9.55
C GLU A 67 6.12 23.45 -10.52
N ASP A 68 7.14 24.15 -10.01
CA ASP A 68 8.33 24.59 -10.75
C ASP A 68 9.29 23.43 -11.14
N GLY A 69 8.94 22.18 -10.84
CA GLY A 69 9.79 21.00 -11.06
C GLY A 69 10.97 20.87 -10.11
N ARG A 70 11.13 21.81 -9.16
CA ARG A 70 12.17 21.78 -8.14
C ARG A 70 11.84 20.81 -7.01
N TRP A 71 12.90 20.30 -6.38
CA TRP A 71 12.78 19.50 -5.16
C TRP A 71 12.52 20.41 -3.95
N THR A 72 11.64 19.96 -3.05
CA THR A 72 11.42 20.63 -1.77
C THR A 72 12.70 20.56 -0.94
N ARG A 73 13.16 21.71 -0.41
CA ARG A 73 14.44 21.81 0.31
C ARG A 73 14.26 21.79 1.82
N CYS A 74 13.09 22.19 2.30
CA CYS A 74 12.76 22.17 3.72
C CYS A 74 11.39 21.52 4.00
N VAL A 75 11.10 21.32 5.28
CA VAL A 75 9.84 20.71 5.75
C VAL A 75 8.64 21.63 5.45
N GLN A 76 8.82 22.95 5.58
CA GLN A 76 7.77 23.92 5.30
C GLN A 76 7.35 23.88 3.83
N ASP A 77 8.31 23.89 2.91
CA ASP A 77 8.05 23.74 1.46
C ASP A 77 7.21 22.50 1.14
N LYS A 78 7.45 21.41 1.85
CA LYS A 78 6.73 20.15 1.67
C LYS A 78 5.31 20.24 2.18
N ALA A 79 5.09 20.93 3.30
CA ALA A 79 3.76 21.17 3.85
C ALA A 79 2.94 22.05 2.89
N ASP A 80 3.51 23.16 2.44
CA ASP A 80 2.84 24.11 1.55
C ASP A 80 2.50 23.46 0.20
N MET A 81 3.43 22.71 -0.39
CA MET A 81 3.19 21.97 -1.62
C MET A 81 2.11 20.90 -1.44
N TYR A 82 2.04 20.23 -0.29
CA TYR A 82 0.99 19.24 -0.02
C TYR A 82 -0.38 19.91 0.13
N ALA A 83 -0.45 21.05 0.82
CA ALA A 83 -1.68 21.83 0.96
C ALA A 83 -2.23 22.26 -0.40
N ARG A 84 -1.38 22.82 -1.28
CA ARG A 84 -1.76 23.20 -2.65
C ARG A 84 -2.24 22.01 -3.49
N GLN A 85 -1.56 20.87 -3.37
CA GLN A 85 -1.97 19.66 -4.08
C GLN A 85 -3.35 19.18 -3.61
N LEU A 86 -3.61 19.20 -2.30
CA LEU A 86 -4.93 18.83 -1.76
C LEU A 86 -6.01 19.79 -2.23
N GLU A 87 -5.76 21.10 -2.17
CA GLU A 87 -6.68 22.11 -2.69
C GLU A 87 -7.04 21.83 -4.16
N ARG A 88 -6.05 21.55 -5.00
CA ARG A 88 -6.27 21.23 -6.41
C ARG A 88 -7.03 19.91 -6.64
N VAL A 89 -6.74 18.88 -5.84
CA VAL A 89 -7.36 17.56 -5.99
C VAL A 89 -8.80 17.55 -5.47
N PHE A 90 -9.05 18.26 -4.37
CA PHE A 90 -10.33 18.33 -3.70
C PHE A 90 -11.08 19.61 -4.10
N GLN A 91 -11.33 19.77 -5.39
CA GLN A 91 -12.23 20.80 -5.88
C GLN A 91 -13.68 20.34 -5.73
N PRO A 92 -14.60 21.21 -5.26
CA PRO A 92 -16.03 20.91 -5.29
C PRO A 92 -16.44 20.57 -6.73
N ASN A 93 -17.18 19.49 -6.91
CA ASN A 93 -17.84 19.25 -8.19
C ASN A 93 -18.80 20.41 -8.46
N GLU A 94 -18.88 20.87 -9.71
CA GLU A 94 -19.96 21.76 -10.15
C GLU A 94 -21.28 20.99 -10.07
N VAL A 95 -21.87 20.98 -8.89
CA VAL A 95 -23.26 20.53 -8.70
C VAL A 95 -24.17 21.61 -9.27
N VAL A 96 -24.41 21.53 -10.58
CA VAL A 96 -25.52 22.23 -11.23
C VAL A 96 -26.81 21.56 -10.78
N SER A 97 -27.27 21.84 -9.57
CA SER A 97 -28.68 21.81 -9.17
C SER A 97 -28.82 21.93 -7.65
N GLU A 98 -29.74 22.77 -7.23
CA GLU A 98 -30.26 22.94 -5.86
C GLU A 98 -30.83 21.64 -5.24
N LEU A 99 -30.73 20.49 -5.92
CA LEU A 99 -31.33 19.22 -5.53
C LEU A 99 -30.44 18.33 -4.62
N ASP A 100 -29.12 18.56 -4.55
CA ASP A 100 -28.19 17.66 -3.86
C ASP A 100 -28.00 17.93 -2.36
N ILE A 101 -28.33 19.14 -1.89
CA ILE A 101 -28.23 19.50 -0.46
C ILE A 101 -29.32 18.76 0.35
N ALA A 102 -30.49 18.51 -0.25
CA ALA A 102 -31.59 17.79 0.40
C ALA A 102 -31.28 16.29 0.57
N GLN A 103 -30.63 15.64 -0.40
CA GLN A 103 -30.33 14.21 -0.32
C GLN A 103 -29.27 13.88 0.75
N CYS A 104 -28.25 14.73 0.92
CA CYS A 104 -27.23 14.56 1.97
C CYS A 104 -27.81 14.64 3.40
N GLN A 105 -28.82 15.49 3.62
CA GLN A 105 -29.53 15.57 4.91
C GLN A 105 -30.45 14.36 5.15
N THR A 106 -30.95 13.76 4.08
CA THR A 106 -31.88 12.63 4.17
C THR A 106 -31.13 11.33 4.54
N LEU A 107 -29.93 11.09 3.98
CA LEU A 107 -29.10 9.91 4.33
C LEU A 107 -28.67 9.87 5.81
N ASN A 108 -28.38 11.03 6.40
CA ASN A 108 -28.05 11.13 7.84
C ASN A 108 -29.25 10.82 8.76
N LYS A 109 -30.48 10.88 8.23
CA LYS A 109 -31.71 10.54 8.98
C LYS A 109 -32.16 9.08 8.78
N ILE A 110 -31.75 8.42 7.69
CA ILE A 110 -32.22 7.07 7.33
C ILE A 110 -31.42 5.96 8.04
N HIS A 111 -30.23 6.24 8.56
CA HIS A 111 -29.53 5.26 9.38
C HIS A 111 -30.10 5.26 10.80
N ASP A 112 -31.06 4.37 11.06
CA ASP A 112 -31.33 3.92 12.42
C ASP A 112 -30.00 3.59 13.09
N LYS A 113 -29.77 4.16 14.28
CA LYS A 113 -28.54 3.94 15.04
C LYS A 113 -28.29 2.43 15.12
N ILE A 114 -27.20 1.98 14.51
CA ILE A 114 -26.79 0.58 14.56
C ILE A 114 -26.68 0.22 16.05
N LYS A 115 -27.53 -0.72 16.50
CA LYS A 115 -27.49 -1.19 17.88
C LYS A 115 -26.12 -1.79 18.12
N HIS A 116 -25.49 -1.37 19.21
CA HIS A 116 -24.26 -2.00 19.65
C HIS A 116 -24.60 -3.41 20.10
N PHE A 117 -23.86 -4.40 19.62
CA PHE A 117 -23.98 -5.80 20.03
C PHE A 117 -22.62 -6.29 20.52
N THR A 118 -22.65 -7.23 21.47
CA THR A 118 -21.43 -7.90 21.94
C THR A 118 -21.19 -9.21 21.19
N PRO A 119 -19.91 -9.63 21.01
CA PRO A 119 -19.61 -10.90 20.34
C PRO A 119 -20.30 -12.12 20.98
N VAL A 120 -20.60 -12.06 22.27
CA VAL A 120 -21.30 -13.11 23.02
C VAL A 120 -22.77 -13.26 22.58
N GLU A 121 -23.42 -12.20 22.15
CA GLU A 121 -24.82 -12.23 21.66
C GLU A 121 -24.96 -13.00 20.34
N ILE A 122 -23.92 -12.99 19.50
CA ILE A 122 -23.89 -13.76 18.24
C ILE A 122 -23.67 -15.25 18.52
N ALA A 123 -22.83 -15.58 19.51
CA ALA A 123 -22.48 -16.97 19.83
C ALA A 123 -23.63 -17.79 20.44
N LYS A 124 -24.65 -17.13 21.00
CA LYS A 124 -25.80 -17.78 21.64
C LYS A 124 -26.98 -18.07 20.71
N LYS A 125 -26.89 -17.72 19.41
CA LYS A 125 -28.01 -17.81 18.46
C LYS A 125 -27.94 -19.02 17.51
N ASN A 126 -27.23 -20.08 17.90
CA ASN A 126 -27.21 -21.37 17.21
C ASN A 126 -27.75 -22.48 18.12
#